data_AF-A0A2Z7AW87-F1
#
_entry.id   AF-A0A2Z7AW87-F1
#
_cell.length_a   1.000
_cell.length_b   1.000
_cell.length_c   1.000
_cell.angle_alpha   90.00
_cell.angle_beta   90.00
_cell.angle_gamma   90.00
#
_symmetry.space_group_name_H-M   'P 1'
#
loop_
_entity.id
_entity.type
_entity.pdbx_description
1 polymer ?
#
loop_
_entity_poly.entity_id
_entity_poly.type
_entity_poly.pdbx_seq_one_letter_code
_entity_poly.pdbx_strand_id
1 'polypeptide(L)'
;MSQEQPSKSVNLHEPVNKAAIQADPIKKQLASADKMCSEQVHRSGNITIGEALEATALTAGHRPVDYSDAAAIQAAEVRATGRTNIVPGGVAAAAQSAATRNARLQRDEDKTKLGEILSDASTKLPCDKAVTRRDAEGVIGAELRNDPNLCTRPGGVAASLAAAARLNHSNINSSTHTNTTPTINTDL
;
A
#
# COMPACT_ATOMS: atom_id res chain seq x y z
N MET A 1 62.05 23.15 19.61
CA MET A 1 62.06 24.46 20.30
C MET A 1 61.31 25.43 19.42
N SER A 2 60.02 25.57 19.67
CA SER A 2 59.43 26.76 20.33
C SER A 2 58.93 27.70 19.22
N GLN A 3 57.67 28.16 19.13
CA GLN A 3 56.69 28.45 20.16
C GLN A 3 55.24 28.37 19.66
N GLU A 4 54.35 28.33 20.64
CA GLU A 4 52.91 28.18 20.65
C GLU A 4 52.20 29.56 20.78
N GLN A 5 51.18 29.80 19.92
CA GLN A 5 49.91 30.56 20.11
C GLN A 5 49.94 32.08 20.46
N PRO A 6 48.82 32.88 20.42
CA PRO A 6 47.39 32.51 20.37
C PRO A 6 46.41 33.34 19.48
N SER A 7 45.21 32.74 19.33
CA SER A 7 43.83 33.27 19.24
C SER A 7 43.55 34.68 18.71
N LYS A 8 42.63 34.75 17.72
CA LYS A 8 41.61 35.81 17.66
C LYS A 8 40.34 35.31 16.95
N SER A 9 39.28 35.16 17.74
CA SER A 9 37.88 35.06 17.30
C SER A 9 37.50 36.27 16.47
N VAL A 10 36.84 36.06 15.33
CA VAL A 10 35.86 37.01 14.78
C VAL A 10 34.64 36.25 14.30
N ASN A 11 33.63 36.28 15.14
CA ASN A 11 32.25 35.92 14.87
C ASN A 11 31.70 36.95 13.87
N LEU A 12 31.48 36.55 12.62
CA LEU A 12 30.81 37.41 11.65
C LEU A 12 29.30 37.21 11.84
N HIS A 13 28.74 38.09 12.67
CA HIS A 13 27.32 38.37 12.76
C HIS A 13 26.80 38.79 11.38
N GLU A 14 25.85 38.03 10.84
CA GLU A 14 24.87 38.56 9.89
C GLU A 14 24.17 39.80 10.46
N PRO A 15 23.82 40.77 9.60
CA PRO A 15 22.51 41.37 9.76
C PRO A 15 21.70 41.37 8.46
N VAL A 16 20.60 40.62 8.53
CA VAL A 16 19.23 41.05 8.20
C VAL A 16 19.03 41.75 6.86
N ASN A 17 18.84 40.95 5.80
CA ASN A 17 18.10 41.40 4.62
C ASN A 17 16.59 41.35 4.90
N LYS A 18 16.08 42.53 5.22
CA LYS A 18 14.66 42.86 5.37
C LYS A 18 14.07 43.07 3.97
N ALA A 19 13.43 42.04 3.41
CA ALA A 19 12.53 42.20 2.28
C ALA A 19 11.21 41.50 2.59
N ALA A 20 10.19 42.31 2.81
CA ALA A 20 8.80 41.87 2.89
C ALA A 20 8.41 41.26 1.55
N ILE A 21 8.01 39.98 1.56
CA ILE A 21 7.18 39.42 0.51
C ILE A 21 5.91 38.92 1.18
N GLN A 22 4.85 39.53 0.68
CA GLN A 22 3.43 39.37 0.93
C GLN A 22 3.01 37.90 1.01
N ALA A 23 2.01 37.66 1.86
CA ALA A 23 1.37 36.39 2.13
C ALA A 23 1.05 35.52 0.90
N ASP A 24 1.54 34.28 0.92
CA ASP A 24 0.97 33.17 0.14
C ASP A 24 -0.09 32.45 0.98
N PRO A 25 -1.39 32.45 0.59
CA PRO A 25 -2.44 31.71 1.28
C PRO A 25 -2.43 30.20 0.93
N ILE A 26 -1.29 29.63 0.52
CA ILE A 26 -1.20 28.24 0.04
C ILE A 26 -0.87 27.24 1.17
N LYS A 27 -0.54 27.71 2.38
CA LYS A 27 -0.30 26.80 3.53
C LYS A 27 -1.57 26.28 4.23
N LYS A 28 -2.77 26.70 3.81
CA LYS A 28 -4.04 26.23 4.40
C LYS A 28 -4.77 25.17 3.57
N GLN A 29 -4.16 24.68 2.48
CA GLN A 29 -4.78 23.65 1.62
C GLN A 29 -4.01 22.32 1.57
N LEU A 30 -2.80 22.24 2.12
CA LEU A 30 -2.06 20.97 2.22
C LEU A 30 -2.44 20.15 3.48
N ALA A 31 -3.07 20.77 4.47
CA ALA A 31 -3.53 20.09 5.69
C ALA A 31 -4.93 19.45 5.57
N SER A 32 -5.58 19.54 4.39
CA SER A 32 -6.90 18.94 4.14
C SER A 32 -6.86 17.66 3.31
N ALA A 33 -5.69 17.24 2.79
CA ALA A 33 -5.56 15.97 2.07
C ALA A 33 -5.38 14.76 3.01
N ASP A 34 -4.75 14.97 4.17
CA ASP A 34 -4.56 13.90 5.18
C ASP A 34 -5.86 13.59 5.96
N LYS A 35 -6.87 14.48 5.90
CA LYS A 35 -8.13 14.38 6.64
C LYS A 35 -9.34 14.07 5.75
N MET A 36 -9.12 13.34 4.65
CA MET A 36 -10.19 12.72 3.85
C MET A 36 -10.03 11.20 3.69
N CYS A 37 -8.93 10.60 4.14
CA CYS A 37 -8.68 9.16 3.95
C CYS A 37 -9.20 8.27 5.09
N SER A 38 -9.68 8.83 6.21
CA SER A 38 -9.90 8.03 7.43
C SER A 38 -11.35 7.72 7.81
N GLU A 39 -12.38 8.09 7.04
CA GLU A 39 -13.76 7.91 7.57
C GLU A 39 -14.84 7.61 6.52
N GLN A 40 -14.57 6.78 5.50
CA GLN A 40 -15.67 6.32 4.64
C GLN A 40 -15.43 5.00 3.87
N VAL A 41 -14.88 3.97 4.52
CA VAL A 41 -14.91 2.59 3.96
C VAL A 41 -15.34 1.59 5.04
N HIS A 42 -16.52 1.80 5.63
CA HIS A 42 -17.16 0.80 6.50
C HIS A 42 -18.65 0.59 6.18
N ARG A 43 -19.14 1.06 5.02
CA ARG A 43 -20.55 0.86 4.61
C ARG A 43 -20.79 0.62 3.12
N SER A 44 -19.76 0.27 2.36
CA SER A 44 -19.94 -0.23 1.00
C SER A 44 -19.16 -1.53 0.96
N GLY A 45 -19.86 -2.67 0.88
CA GLY A 45 -19.31 -4.04 1.05
C GLY A 45 -18.30 -4.48 -0.01
N ASN A 46 -17.35 -3.61 -0.36
CA ASN A 46 -16.28 -3.85 -1.30
C ASN A 46 -14.99 -4.03 -0.51
N ILE A 47 -14.26 -5.09 -0.85
CA ILE A 47 -12.99 -5.46 -0.24
C ILE A 47 -11.90 -4.48 -0.67
N THR A 48 -11.12 -3.95 0.27
CA THR A 48 -9.99 -3.07 0.00
C THR A 48 -8.68 -3.82 -0.26
N ILE A 49 -7.65 -3.09 -0.73
CA ILE A 49 -6.33 -3.68 -0.97
C ILE A 49 -5.71 -4.15 0.35
N GLY A 50 -5.84 -3.35 1.42
CA GLY A 50 -5.39 -3.73 2.76
C GLY A 50 -6.09 -4.97 3.30
N GLU A 51 -7.42 -5.05 3.17
CA GLU A 51 -8.20 -6.23 3.59
C GLU A 51 -7.81 -7.48 2.79
N ALA A 52 -7.55 -7.35 1.48
CA ALA A 52 -7.09 -8.47 0.67
C ALA A 52 -5.67 -8.95 1.06
N LEU A 53 -4.80 -8.03 1.49
CA LEU A 53 -3.49 -8.37 2.02
C LEU A 53 -3.59 -9.07 3.39
N GLU A 54 -4.47 -8.61 4.27
CA GLU A 54 -4.76 -9.29 5.54
C GLU A 54 -5.35 -10.68 5.33
N ALA A 55 -6.26 -10.84 4.36
CA ALA A 55 -6.75 -12.16 3.99
C ALA A 55 -5.61 -13.10 3.52
N THR A 56 -4.59 -12.54 2.86
CA THR A 56 -3.38 -13.30 2.48
C THR A 56 -2.58 -13.76 3.70
N ALA A 57 -2.53 -12.95 4.77
CA ALA A 57 -1.95 -13.39 6.05
C ALA A 57 -2.67 -14.63 6.60
N LEU A 58 -3.98 -14.74 6.41
CA LEU A 58 -4.74 -15.89 6.89
C LEU A 58 -4.50 -17.15 6.03
N THR A 59 -4.44 -17.01 4.71
CA THR A 59 -4.31 -18.15 3.79
C THR A 59 -2.88 -18.63 3.61
N ALA A 60 -1.92 -17.72 3.61
CA ALA A 60 -0.51 -17.97 3.30
C ALA A 60 0.45 -17.46 4.38
N GLY A 61 -0.05 -17.01 5.54
CA GLY A 61 0.80 -16.36 6.55
C GLY A 61 1.86 -17.25 7.18
N HIS A 62 1.78 -18.56 7.04
CA HIS A 62 2.81 -19.50 7.51
C HIS A 62 4.04 -19.55 6.60
N ARG A 63 3.95 -19.00 5.38
CA ARG A 63 5.02 -19.05 4.38
C ARG A 63 6.04 -17.95 4.60
N PRO A 64 7.34 -18.22 4.36
CA PRO A 64 8.36 -17.19 4.34
C PRO A 64 8.14 -16.24 3.17
N VAL A 65 8.43 -14.96 3.40
CA VAL A 65 8.38 -13.93 2.36
C VAL A 65 9.58 -14.07 1.42
N ASP A 66 9.33 -14.04 0.12
CA ASP A 66 10.37 -13.95 -0.91
C ASP A 66 10.33 -12.63 -1.69
N TYR A 67 11.25 -12.44 -2.64
CA TYR A 67 11.32 -11.22 -3.44
C TYR A 67 10.10 -11.00 -4.34
N SER A 68 9.47 -12.08 -4.82
CA SER A 68 8.29 -11.97 -5.68
C SER A 68 7.06 -11.53 -4.88
N ASP A 69 6.90 -12.05 -3.66
CA ASP A 69 5.89 -11.58 -2.72
C ASP A 69 6.12 -10.09 -2.38
N ALA A 70 7.38 -9.71 -2.11
CA ALA A 70 7.72 -8.32 -1.83
C ALA A 70 7.41 -7.37 -3.01
N ALA A 71 7.64 -7.82 -4.25
CA ALA A 71 7.28 -7.07 -5.45
C ALA A 71 5.75 -6.94 -5.63
N ALA A 72 5.00 -8.01 -5.36
CA ALA A 72 3.54 -8.01 -5.40
C ALA A 72 2.94 -7.06 -4.33
N ILE A 73 3.46 -7.10 -3.10
CA ILE A 73 3.05 -6.23 -2.00
C ILE A 73 3.36 -4.76 -2.32
N GLN A 74 4.54 -4.48 -2.87
CA GLN A 74 4.89 -3.13 -3.33
C GLN A 74 3.91 -2.64 -4.41
N ALA A 75 3.61 -3.48 -5.38
CA ALA A 75 2.64 -3.15 -6.41
C ALA A 75 1.26 -2.85 -5.82
N ALA A 76 0.83 -3.62 -4.82
CA ALA A 76 -0.42 -3.40 -4.09
C ALA A 76 -0.41 -2.06 -3.33
N GLU A 77 0.66 -1.73 -2.59
CA GLU A 77 0.80 -0.47 -1.84
C GLU A 77 0.77 0.76 -2.76
N VAL A 78 1.48 0.72 -3.88
CA VAL A 78 1.46 1.81 -4.90
C VAL A 78 0.05 2.02 -5.44
N ARG A 79 -0.70 0.93 -5.64
CA ARG A 79 -2.07 0.98 -6.14
C ARG A 79 -3.02 1.53 -5.08
N ALA A 80 -2.90 1.07 -3.84
CA ALA A 80 -3.69 1.57 -2.73
C ALA A 80 -3.52 3.09 -2.57
N THR A 81 -2.27 3.53 -2.45
CA THR A 81 -1.97 4.94 -2.17
C THR A 81 -2.08 5.87 -3.37
N GLY A 82 -2.07 5.33 -4.60
CA GLY A 82 -1.96 6.13 -5.83
C GLY A 82 -0.63 6.89 -5.94
N ARG A 83 0.33 6.65 -5.04
CA ARG A 83 1.66 7.24 -5.02
C ARG A 83 2.63 6.25 -5.64
N THR A 84 3.46 6.71 -6.58
CA THR A 84 4.48 5.88 -7.23
C THR A 84 5.70 5.60 -6.36
N ASN A 85 5.83 6.30 -5.22
CA ASN A 85 6.93 6.14 -4.29
C ASN A 85 6.54 5.20 -3.14
N ILE A 86 7.47 4.32 -2.76
CA ILE A 86 7.40 3.50 -1.54
C ILE A 86 7.14 4.44 -0.35
N VAL A 87 6.18 4.10 0.49
CA VAL A 87 5.98 4.80 1.76
C VAL A 87 7.08 4.33 2.73
N PRO A 88 7.95 5.22 3.25
CA PRO A 88 8.95 4.82 4.24
C PRO A 88 8.24 4.24 5.48
N GLY A 89 8.61 3.00 5.86
CA GLY A 89 7.96 2.29 6.96
C GLY A 89 6.63 1.60 6.61
N GLY A 90 6.23 1.61 5.33
CA GLY A 90 5.05 0.91 4.83
C GLY A 90 5.20 -0.62 4.78
N VAL A 91 4.11 -1.29 4.43
CA VAL A 91 4.02 -2.76 4.34
C VAL A 91 5.01 -3.29 3.30
N ALA A 92 5.17 -2.58 2.17
CA ALA A 92 6.11 -2.94 1.11
C ALA A 92 7.58 -2.87 1.57
N ALA A 93 7.93 -1.85 2.36
CA ALA A 93 9.29 -1.71 2.89
C ALA A 93 9.62 -2.84 3.88
N ALA A 94 8.66 -3.23 4.73
CA ALA A 94 8.80 -4.37 5.62
C ALA A 94 8.98 -5.69 4.84
N ALA A 95 8.19 -5.90 3.78
CA ALA A 95 8.31 -7.07 2.91
C ALA A 95 9.67 -7.18 2.22
N GLN A 96 10.21 -6.08 1.70
CA GLN A 96 11.54 -6.04 1.09
C GLN A 96 12.67 -6.34 2.08
N SER A 97 12.59 -5.77 3.29
CA SER A 97 13.53 -6.06 4.37
C SER A 97 13.49 -7.54 4.78
N ALA A 98 12.29 -8.09 4.92
CA ALA A 98 12.06 -9.49 5.21
C ALA A 98 12.61 -10.41 4.11
N ALA A 99 12.31 -10.15 2.83
CA ALA A 99 12.82 -10.93 1.71
C ALA A 99 14.36 -10.92 1.66
N THR A 100 14.98 -9.75 1.86
CA THR A 100 16.45 -9.60 1.90
C THR A 100 17.07 -10.40 3.05
N ARG A 101 16.43 -10.38 4.23
CA ARG A 101 16.86 -11.16 5.40
C ARG A 101 16.67 -12.66 5.15
N ASN A 102 15.50 -13.06 4.67
CA ASN A 102 15.13 -14.45 4.40
C ASN A 102 16.04 -15.10 3.36
N ALA A 103 16.50 -14.34 2.36
CA ALA A 103 17.45 -14.82 1.35
C ALA A 103 18.80 -15.28 1.94
N ARG A 104 19.15 -14.83 3.16
CA ARG A 104 20.39 -15.21 3.86
C ARG A 104 20.18 -16.35 4.86
N LEU A 105 18.93 -16.72 5.16
CA LEU A 105 18.58 -17.74 6.13
C LEU A 105 18.31 -19.06 5.42
N GLN A 106 18.93 -20.14 5.89
CA GLN A 106 18.72 -21.48 5.30
C GLN A 106 17.49 -22.19 5.87
N ARG A 107 17.12 -21.91 7.12
CA ARG A 107 16.00 -22.53 7.81
C ARG A 107 14.74 -21.69 7.64
N ASP A 108 13.65 -22.31 7.19
CA ASP A 108 12.38 -21.62 6.98
C ASP A 108 11.71 -21.20 8.29
N GLU A 109 12.02 -21.85 9.41
CA GLU A 109 11.48 -21.49 10.73
C GLU A 109 11.99 -20.14 11.23
N ASP A 110 13.19 -19.73 10.80
CA ASP A 110 13.83 -18.47 11.20
C ASP A 110 13.46 -17.31 10.26
N LYS A 111 12.81 -17.63 9.14
CA LYS A 111 12.41 -16.64 8.13
C LYS A 111 11.16 -15.90 8.59
N THR A 112 11.13 -14.61 8.25
CA THR A 112 9.95 -13.78 8.43
C THR A 112 8.86 -14.20 7.48
N LYS A 113 7.64 -14.34 8.01
CA LYS A 113 6.52 -14.90 7.26
C LYS A 113 5.56 -13.84 6.78
N LEU A 114 4.75 -14.16 5.77
CA LEU A 114 3.74 -13.25 5.22
C LEU A 114 2.77 -12.75 6.29
N GLY A 115 2.43 -13.60 7.27
CA GLY A 115 1.51 -13.24 8.35
C GLY A 115 2.06 -12.09 9.20
N GLU A 116 3.35 -12.10 9.51
CA GLU A 116 3.98 -11.06 10.34
C GLU A 116 3.99 -9.68 9.67
N ILE A 117 3.95 -9.63 8.34
CA ILE A 117 4.00 -8.39 7.57
C ILE A 117 2.60 -7.87 7.25
N LEU A 118 1.70 -8.78 6.87
CA LEU A 118 0.41 -8.43 6.30
C LEU A 118 -0.74 -8.37 7.32
N SER A 119 -0.55 -8.80 8.57
CA SER A 119 -1.64 -8.86 9.59
C SER A 119 -2.31 -7.51 9.90
N ASP A 120 -1.61 -6.40 9.68
CA ASP A 120 -2.18 -5.05 9.90
C ASP A 120 -2.13 -4.20 8.63
N ALA A 121 -2.17 -4.83 7.44
CA ALA A 121 -1.97 -4.13 6.19
C ALA A 121 -3.01 -3.01 5.97
N SER A 122 -4.27 -3.20 6.36
CA SER A 122 -5.32 -2.17 6.23
C SER A 122 -4.99 -0.90 7.02
N THR A 123 -4.43 -1.05 8.22
CA THR A 123 -4.07 0.09 9.08
C THR A 123 -2.78 0.79 8.64
N LYS A 124 -1.90 0.07 7.93
CA LYS A 124 -0.59 0.57 7.47
C LYS A 124 -0.65 1.23 6.08
N LEU A 125 -1.78 1.12 5.38
CA LEU A 125 -2.00 1.77 4.10
C LEU A 125 -2.73 3.12 4.31
N PRO A 126 -2.05 4.28 4.14
CA PRO A 126 -2.61 5.59 4.50
C PRO A 126 -3.80 6.04 3.65
N CYS A 127 -3.98 5.47 2.45
CA CYS A 127 -5.09 5.77 1.56
C CYS A 127 -5.67 4.47 0.97
N ASP A 128 -6.02 3.50 1.80
CA ASP A 128 -6.54 2.22 1.30
C ASP A 128 -7.83 2.41 0.47
N LYS A 129 -7.95 1.65 -0.61
CA LYS A 129 -9.07 1.75 -1.56
C LYS A 129 -9.60 0.38 -1.95
N ALA A 130 -10.84 0.33 -2.41
CA ALA A 130 -11.46 -0.87 -2.94
C ALA A 130 -10.62 -1.48 -4.08
N VAL A 131 -10.40 -2.80 -4.04
CA VAL A 131 -9.66 -3.51 -5.09
C VAL A 131 -10.43 -3.45 -6.40
N THR A 132 -9.75 -3.03 -7.47
CA THR A 132 -10.28 -3.12 -8.84
C THR A 132 -9.57 -4.21 -9.63
N ARG A 133 -10.17 -4.64 -10.75
CA ARG A 133 -9.54 -5.59 -11.67
C ARG A 133 -8.16 -5.12 -12.16
N ARG A 134 -8.03 -3.82 -12.45
CA ARG A 134 -6.77 -3.22 -12.91
C ARG A 134 -5.68 -3.27 -11.82
N ASP A 135 -6.08 -3.11 -10.56
CA ASP A 135 -5.14 -3.25 -9.45
C ASP A 135 -4.62 -4.69 -9.38
N ALA A 136 -5.52 -5.68 -9.41
CA ALA A 136 -5.18 -7.09 -9.37
C ALA A 136 -4.27 -7.53 -10.54
N GLU A 137 -4.61 -7.14 -11.77
CA GLU A 137 -3.78 -7.43 -12.97
C GLU A 137 -2.37 -6.84 -12.84
N GLY A 138 -2.29 -5.63 -12.29
CA GLY A 138 -1.01 -4.98 -12.05
C GLY A 138 -0.15 -5.66 -10.99
N VAL A 139 -0.76 -6.24 -9.96
CA VAL A 139 -0.07 -7.02 -8.92
C VAL A 139 0.36 -8.38 -9.44
N ILE A 140 -0.51 -9.05 -10.21
CA ILE A 140 -0.17 -10.29 -10.95
C ILE A 140 1.06 -10.04 -11.83
N GLY A 141 1.06 -8.94 -12.59
CA GLY A 141 2.20 -8.59 -13.44
C GLY A 141 3.50 -8.35 -12.68
N ALA A 142 3.43 -7.84 -11.45
CA ALA A 142 4.61 -7.64 -10.59
C ALA A 142 5.13 -8.97 -10.03
N GLU A 143 4.24 -9.85 -9.56
CA GLU A 143 4.57 -11.19 -9.07
C GLU A 143 5.24 -12.01 -10.18
N LEU A 144 4.63 -12.05 -11.37
CA LEU A 144 5.16 -12.80 -12.51
C LEU A 144 6.52 -12.29 -13.00
N ARG A 145 6.75 -10.97 -13.00
CA ARG A 145 8.05 -10.41 -13.41
C ARG A 145 9.18 -10.78 -12.45
N ASN A 146 8.84 -11.08 -11.20
CA ASN A 146 9.81 -11.33 -10.15
C ASN A 146 9.78 -12.80 -9.67
N ASP A 147 8.92 -13.65 -10.24
CA ASP A 147 8.90 -15.09 -10.00
C ASP A 147 9.72 -15.81 -11.10
N PRO A 148 10.79 -16.55 -10.75
CA PRO A 148 11.58 -17.30 -11.72
C PRO A 148 10.81 -18.43 -12.43
N ASN A 149 9.68 -18.88 -11.87
CA ASN A 149 8.81 -19.90 -12.44
C ASN A 149 7.64 -19.31 -13.24
N LEU A 150 7.51 -17.98 -13.33
CA LEU A 150 6.45 -17.28 -14.07
C LEU A 150 5.03 -17.78 -13.73
N CYS A 151 4.79 -18.15 -12.47
CA CYS A 151 3.51 -18.66 -12.00
C CYS A 151 2.92 -17.72 -10.94
N THR A 152 1.61 -17.48 -11.01
CA THR A 152 0.91 -16.85 -9.89
C THR A 152 0.74 -17.85 -8.76
N ARG A 153 1.07 -17.47 -7.52
CA ARG A 153 1.05 -18.43 -6.43
C ARG A 153 -0.34 -18.64 -5.84
N PRO A 154 -0.80 -19.91 -5.67
CA PRO A 154 -2.07 -20.19 -5.04
C PRO A 154 -2.09 -19.65 -3.61
N GLY A 155 -3.14 -18.88 -3.27
CA GLY A 155 -3.30 -18.28 -1.94
C GLY A 155 -2.30 -17.16 -1.60
N GLY A 156 -1.47 -16.74 -2.55
CA GLY A 156 -0.56 -15.61 -2.42
C GLY A 156 -1.23 -14.25 -2.68
N VAL A 157 -0.40 -13.20 -2.68
CA VAL A 157 -0.85 -11.80 -2.76
C VAL A 157 -1.66 -11.53 -4.02
N ALA A 158 -1.17 -11.97 -5.18
CA ALA A 158 -1.86 -11.77 -6.46
C ALA A 158 -3.22 -12.49 -6.52
N ALA A 159 -3.29 -13.72 -5.98
CA ALA A 159 -4.51 -14.51 -5.97
C ALA A 159 -5.61 -13.88 -5.08
N SER A 160 -5.23 -13.39 -3.90
CA SER A 160 -6.16 -12.72 -2.97
C SER A 160 -6.71 -11.43 -3.55
N LEU A 161 -5.88 -10.58 -4.17
CA LEU A 161 -6.35 -9.36 -4.82
C LEU A 161 -7.24 -9.67 -6.04
N ALA A 162 -6.91 -10.69 -6.82
CA ALA A 162 -7.76 -11.14 -7.92
C ALA A 162 -9.13 -11.63 -7.41
N ALA A 163 -9.17 -12.36 -6.31
CA ALA A 163 -10.42 -12.78 -5.68
C ALA A 163 -11.24 -11.59 -5.17
N ALA A 164 -10.60 -10.65 -4.47
CA ALA A 164 -11.24 -9.42 -3.99
C ALA A 164 -11.82 -8.59 -5.13
N ALA A 165 -11.07 -8.40 -6.22
CA ALA A 165 -11.55 -7.68 -7.40
C ALA A 165 -12.80 -8.32 -8.02
N ARG A 166 -12.86 -9.66 -8.09
CA ARG A 166 -14.03 -10.38 -8.61
C ARG A 166 -15.25 -10.18 -7.70
N LEU A 167 -15.07 -10.30 -6.39
CA LEU A 167 -16.16 -10.12 -5.41
C LEU A 167 -16.71 -8.68 -5.48
N ASN A 168 -15.83 -7.69 -5.60
CA ASN A 168 -16.23 -6.30 -5.76
C ASN A 168 -17.05 -6.07 -7.03
N HIS A 169 -16.67 -6.69 -8.14
CA HIS A 169 -17.42 -6.58 -9.40
C HIS A 169 -18.79 -7.27 -9.33
N SER A 170 -18.88 -8.44 -8.69
CA SER A 170 -20.15 -9.15 -8.48
C SER A 170 -21.12 -8.36 -7.58
N ASN A 171 -20.60 -7.69 -6.54
CA ASN A 171 -21.41 -6.85 -5.66
C ASN A 171 -22.02 -5.64 -6.41
N ILE A 172 -21.23 -5.03 -7.32
CA ILE A 172 -21.70 -3.95 -8.19
C ILE A 172 -22.84 -4.45 -9.09
N ASN A 173 -22.66 -5.59 -9.75
CA ASN A 173 -23.66 -6.11 -10.69
C ASN A 173 -24.96 -6.56 -9.97
N SER A 174 -24.85 -7.15 -8.78
CA SER A 174 -26.01 -7.61 -7.99
C SER A 174 -26.90 -6.45 -7.51
N SER A 175 -26.29 -5.28 -7.25
CA SER A 175 -27.02 -4.07 -6.85
C SER A 175 -27.84 -3.44 -7.99
N THR A 176 -27.58 -3.82 -9.25
CA THR A 176 -28.27 -3.29 -10.43
C THR A 176 -29.50 -4.10 -10.88
N HIS A 177 -29.82 -5.22 -10.20
CA HIS A 177 -30.90 -6.14 -10.61
C HIS A 177 -32.18 -6.08 -9.76
N THR A 178 -32.27 -5.24 -8.73
CA THR A 178 -33.42 -5.27 -7.78
C THR A 178 -34.47 -4.18 -7.99
N ASN A 179 -34.45 -3.40 -9.08
CA ASN A 179 -35.43 -2.32 -9.32
C ASN A 179 -36.24 -2.45 -10.62
N THR A 180 -36.65 -3.66 -10.99
CA THR A 180 -37.64 -3.87 -12.06
C THR A 180 -38.79 -4.71 -11.51
N THR A 181 -39.78 -4.03 -10.93
CA THR A 181 -41.14 -4.56 -10.79
C THR A 181 -41.68 -4.87 -12.19
N PRO A 182 -42.07 -6.11 -12.52
CA PRO A 182 -42.84 -6.36 -13.73
C PRO A 182 -44.26 -5.83 -13.51
N THR A 183 -44.56 -4.65 -14.04
CA THR A 183 -45.95 -4.22 -14.22
C THR A 183 -46.56 -5.16 -15.26
N ILE A 184 -47.33 -6.15 -14.78
CA ILE A 184 -48.13 -7.01 -15.64
C ILE A 184 -49.32 -6.17 -16.10
N ASN A 185 -49.22 -5.59 -17.29
CA ASN A 185 -50.38 -5.05 -18.01
C ASN A 185 -51.09 -6.24 -18.66
N THR A 186 -52.07 -6.81 -17.97
CA THR A 186 -53.11 -7.63 -18.60
C THR A 186 -54.18 -6.68 -19.15
N ASP A 187 -54.12 -6.45 -20.46
CA ASP A 187 -55.24 -5.92 -21.22
C ASP A 187 -55.58 -6.94 -22.32
N LEU A 188 -56.90 -7.09 -22.55
CA LEU A 188 -57.67 -8.03 -23.39
C LEU A 188 -58.21 -9.28 -22.67
#